data_AF-A0A939FEA6-F1
#
_entry.id   AF-A0A939FEA6-F1
#
_cell.length_a   1.000
_cell.length_b   1.000
_cell.length_c   1.000
_cell.angle_alpha   90.00
_cell.angle_beta   90.00
_cell.angle_gamma   90.00
#
_symmetry.space_group_name_H-M   'P 1'
#
loop_
_entity.id
_entity.type
_entity.pdbx_description
1 polymer ?
#
loop_
_entity_poly.entity_id
_entity_poly.type
_entity_poly.pdbx_seq_one_letter_code
_entity_poly.pdbx_strand_id
1 'polypeptide(L)'
;MSGSHLDSVTAGPGINDNGSGSAAILETALAVSRAAFQPAKHLRFAWWGAEELGMVGSKYYVNQLATADRAKIAGYLNFDMIGSPNPGYFVYDDDPTIEQTFKDYYASKGISTA
;
A
#
# COMPACT_ATOMS: atom_id res chain seq x y z
N MET A 1 4.65 -2.54 -7.20
CA MET A 1 5.16 -2.11 -5.87
C MET A 1 3.99 -2.08 -4.91
N SER A 2 4.24 -2.27 -3.62
CA SER A 2 3.25 -2.08 -2.55
C SER A 2 3.87 -1.24 -1.45
N GLY A 3 3.14 -0.26 -0.92
CA GLY A 3 3.66 0.63 0.11
C GLY A 3 2.62 1.15 1.09
N SER A 4 3.14 1.67 2.20
CA SER A 4 2.42 2.29 3.31
C SER A 4 3.42 3.24 4.01
N HIS A 5 2.95 4.33 4.62
CA HIS A 5 3.83 5.11 5.49
C HIS A 5 3.91 4.48 6.88
N LEU A 6 5.06 4.69 7.52
CA LEU A 6 5.43 4.08 8.79
C LEU A 6 5.61 5.11 9.90
N ASP A 7 5.73 6.40 9.55
CA ASP A 7 5.64 7.48 10.53
C ASP A 7 4.18 7.71 10.95
N SER A 8 4.02 8.38 12.09
CA SER A 8 2.74 8.90 12.58
C SER A 8 2.92 10.37 12.98
N VAL A 9 1.80 11.09 13.15
CA VAL A 9 1.82 12.35 13.90
C VAL A 9 2.38 12.18 15.32
N THR A 10 2.87 13.29 15.90
CA THR A 10 3.43 13.30 17.27
C THR A 10 2.37 13.21 18.37
N ALA A 11 1.08 13.33 18.03
CA ALA A 11 -0.02 13.36 19.00
C ALA A 11 -0.35 11.97 19.58
N GLY A 12 0.07 10.89 18.93
CA GLY A 12 -0.27 9.53 19.35
C GLY A 12 0.47 8.44 18.56
N PRO A 13 0.19 7.18 18.87
CA PRO A 13 0.97 6.04 18.36
C PRO A 13 0.66 5.62 16.92
N GLY A 14 -0.29 6.27 16.24
CA GLY A 14 -0.56 6.01 14.82
C GLY A 14 -0.93 4.55 14.47
N ILE A 15 -1.71 3.87 15.33
CA ILE A 15 -1.97 2.43 15.12
C ILE A 15 -2.82 2.18 13.87
N ASN A 16 -3.94 2.89 13.69
CA ASN A 16 -4.68 2.81 12.43
C ASN A 16 -3.94 3.58 11.33
N ASP A 17 -3.40 4.75 11.67
CA ASP A 17 -2.78 5.72 10.78
C ASP A 17 -1.27 5.86 11.09
N ASN A 18 -0.38 5.08 10.47
CA ASN A 18 -0.68 4.01 9.51
C ASN A 18 -0.01 2.67 9.84
N GLY A 19 -0.01 2.34 11.13
CA GLY A 19 0.37 1.01 11.61
C GLY A 19 -0.43 -0.12 10.95
N SER A 20 -1.71 0.13 10.63
CA SER A 20 -2.61 -0.85 10.00
C SER A 20 -2.15 -1.25 8.60
N GLY A 21 -1.85 -0.27 7.74
CA GLY A 21 -1.32 -0.49 6.39
C GLY A 21 0.09 -1.08 6.45
N SER A 22 0.94 -0.52 7.32
CA SER A 22 2.34 -0.94 7.48
C SER A 22 2.45 -2.40 7.90
N ALA A 23 1.60 -2.85 8.83
CA ALA A 23 1.56 -4.24 9.28
C ALA A 23 1.02 -5.18 8.19
N ALA A 24 -0.01 -4.78 7.44
CA ALA A 24 -0.58 -5.63 6.39
C ALA A 24 0.40 -5.88 5.24
N ILE A 25 1.13 -4.86 4.79
CA ILE A 25 2.13 -5.04 3.73
C ILE A 25 3.35 -5.82 4.23
N LEU A 26 3.68 -5.73 5.53
CA LEU A 26 4.74 -6.53 6.15
C LEU A 26 4.36 -8.00 6.12
N GLU A 27 3.18 -8.33 6.63
CA GLU A 27 2.72 -9.71 6.71
C GLU A 27 2.54 -10.32 5.32
N THR A 28 2.13 -9.53 4.31
CA THR A 28 2.09 -9.95 2.91
C THR A 28 3.48 -10.29 2.38
N ALA A 29 4.48 -9.45 2.64
CA ALA A 29 5.86 -9.72 2.24
C ALA A 29 6.41 -11.00 2.90
N LEU A 30 6.11 -11.20 4.19
CA LEU A 30 6.47 -12.43 4.91
C LEU A 30 5.73 -13.66 4.35
N ALA A 31 4.46 -13.51 3.96
CA ALA A 31 3.68 -14.58 3.35
C ALA A 31 4.26 -15.03 1.99
N VAL A 32 4.73 -14.10 1.16
CA VAL A 32 5.44 -14.42 -0.09
C VAL A 32 6.66 -15.30 0.19
N SER A 33 7.45 -14.97 1.22
CA SER A 33 8.62 -15.75 1.63
C SER A 33 8.23 -17.15 2.12
N ARG A 34 7.26 -17.24 3.05
CA ARG A 34 6.80 -18.53 3.60
C ARG A 34 6.19 -19.46 2.55
N ALA A 35 5.51 -18.89 1.55
CA ALA A 35 4.96 -19.65 0.44
C ALA A 35 6.02 -20.03 -0.61
N ALA A 36 7.27 -19.57 -0.47
CA ALA A 36 8.32 -19.65 -1.48
C ALA A 36 7.83 -19.16 -2.87
N PHE A 37 6.94 -18.17 -2.87
CA PHE A 37 6.25 -17.74 -4.09
C PHE A 37 7.24 -17.10 -5.06
N GLN A 38 7.23 -17.55 -6.32
CA GLN A 38 8.07 -17.05 -7.40
C GLN A 38 7.21 -16.27 -8.40
N PRO A 39 6.97 -14.97 -8.16
CA PRO A 39 6.12 -14.16 -9.03
C PRO A 39 6.81 -13.89 -10.37
N ALA A 40 6.03 -13.89 -11.45
CA ALA A 40 6.54 -13.51 -12.78
C ALA A 40 7.02 -12.04 -12.85
N LYS A 41 6.50 -11.17 -11.97
CA LYS A 41 6.95 -9.78 -11.81
C LYS A 41 7.77 -9.64 -10.53
N HIS A 42 8.84 -8.84 -10.57
CA HIS A 42 9.61 -8.50 -9.38
C HIS A 42 8.74 -7.74 -8.35
N LEU A 43 8.61 -8.29 -7.15
CA LEU A 43 7.92 -7.63 -6.04
C LEU A 43 8.88 -6.73 -5.27
N ARG A 44 8.44 -5.50 -5.00
CA ARG A 44 9.14 -4.51 -4.18
C ARG A 44 8.14 -3.87 -3.23
N PHE A 45 8.47 -3.93 -1.94
CA PHE A 45 7.73 -3.34 -0.84
C PHE A 45 8.45 -2.09 -0.33
N ALA A 46 7.72 -1.10 0.17
CA ALA A 46 8.29 0.14 0.70
C ALA A 46 7.52 0.62 1.93
N TRP A 47 8.26 1.09 2.92
CA TRP A 47 7.73 1.82 4.08
C TRP A 47 8.23 3.25 3.99
N TRP A 48 7.31 4.20 3.87
CA TRP A 48 7.63 5.61 3.72
C TRP A 48 7.77 6.27 5.09
N GLY A 49 8.74 7.17 5.22
CA GLY A 49 8.80 8.09 6.35
C GLY A 49 8.36 9.49 5.94
N ALA A 50 8.02 10.31 6.93
CA ALA A 50 7.63 11.71 6.76
C ALA A 50 6.47 11.89 5.75
N GLU A 51 5.49 10.98 5.76
CA GLU A 51 4.23 11.16 5.03
C GLU A 51 3.43 12.31 5.66
N GLU A 52 3.36 12.34 6.98
CA GLU A 52 2.61 13.31 7.79
C GLU A 52 3.14 14.73 7.66
N LEU A 53 4.34 14.87 7.09
CA LEU A 53 5.00 16.13 6.75
C LEU A 53 4.76 16.55 5.29
N GLY A 54 3.83 15.91 4.59
CA GLY A 54 3.45 16.21 3.21
C GLY A 54 4.09 15.29 2.17
N MET A 55 4.05 13.98 2.40
CA MET A 55 4.54 12.92 1.50
C MET A 55 6.04 13.02 1.18
N VAL A 56 6.86 13.43 2.15
CA VAL A 56 8.28 13.74 1.91
C VAL A 56 9.06 12.51 1.46
N GLY A 57 8.91 11.38 2.15
CA GLY A 57 9.67 10.16 1.85
C GLY A 57 9.33 9.55 0.49
N SER A 58 8.05 9.45 0.15
CA SER A 58 7.61 8.92 -1.14
C SER A 58 7.98 9.85 -2.30
N LYS A 59 7.85 11.18 -2.14
CA LYS A 59 8.35 12.17 -3.12
C LYS A 59 9.86 12.05 -3.32
N TYR A 60 10.62 11.93 -2.22
CA TYR A 60 12.07 11.75 -2.31
C TYR A 60 12.41 10.50 -3.12
N TYR A 61 11.79 9.36 -2.82
CA TYR A 61 11.99 8.12 -3.56
C TYR A 61 11.72 8.29 -5.05
N VAL A 62 10.56 8.84 -5.43
CA VAL A 62 10.19 9.03 -6.84
C VAL A 62 11.16 10.00 -7.53
N ASN A 63 11.55 11.09 -6.87
CA ASN A 63 12.45 12.10 -7.43
C ASN A 63 13.88 11.58 -7.63
N GLN A 64 14.35 10.65 -6.79
CA GLN A 64 15.67 10.02 -6.94
C GLN A 64 15.66 8.82 -7.89
N LEU A 65 14.48 8.28 -8.23
CA LEU A 65 14.38 7.14 -9.12
C LEU A 65 14.66 7.56 -10.57
N ALA A 66 15.71 6.99 -11.16
CA ALA A 66 16.05 7.21 -12.56
C ALA A 66 14.86 6.88 -13.48
N THR A 67 14.65 7.65 -14.55
CA THR A 67 13.52 7.46 -15.48
C THR A 67 13.43 6.03 -16.01
N ALA A 68 14.57 5.40 -16.31
CA ALA A 68 14.63 4.02 -16.78
C ALA A 68 14.13 3.01 -15.73
N ASP A 69 14.31 3.28 -14.44
CA ASP A 69 13.79 2.42 -13.37
C ASP A 69 12.33 2.74 -13.04
N ARG A 70 11.93 4.01 -13.14
CA ARG A 70 10.53 4.42 -13.03
C ARG A 70 9.66 3.74 -14.09
N ALA A 71 10.14 3.65 -15.32
CA ALA A 71 9.45 2.97 -16.42
C ALA A 71 9.25 1.46 -16.21
N LYS A 72 9.98 0.83 -15.27
CA LYS A 72 9.82 -0.59 -14.92
C LYS A 72 8.72 -0.82 -13.87
N ILE A 73 8.17 0.23 -13.26
CA ILE A 73 7.13 0.09 -12.25
C ILE A 73 5.79 -0.15 -12.96
N ALA A 74 5.32 -1.40 -12.90
CA ALA A 74 4.03 -1.79 -13.49
C ALA A 74 2.80 -1.26 -12.73
N GLY A 75 2.99 -0.77 -11.51
CA GLY A 75 1.93 -0.26 -10.63
C GLY A 75 2.42 -0.08 -9.21
N TYR A 76 1.74 0.79 -8.44
CA TYR A 76 1.98 1.03 -7.03
C TYR A 76 0.65 0.92 -6.27
N LEU A 77 0.61 0.02 -5.27
CA LEU A 77 -0.54 -0.17 -4.39
C LEU A 77 -0.27 0.53 -3.06
N ASN A 78 -1.19 1.38 -2.62
CA ASN A 78 -1.09 2.08 -1.34
C ASN A 78 -2.02 1.45 -0.30
N PHE A 79 -1.55 1.31 0.93
CA PHE A 79 -2.36 0.86 2.06
C PHE A 79 -2.23 1.89 3.18
N ASP A 80 -3.30 2.63 3.41
CA ASP A 80 -3.33 3.72 4.36
C ASP A 80 -4.67 3.80 5.10
N MET A 81 -4.62 3.71 6.42
CA MET A 81 -5.79 3.64 7.31
C MET A 81 -6.78 2.50 7.01
N ILE A 82 -6.30 1.26 6.93
CA ILE A 82 -7.13 0.08 6.56
C ILE A 82 -7.76 -0.65 7.77
N GLY A 83 -7.68 -0.09 8.97
CA GLY A 83 -8.15 -0.69 10.22
C GLY A 83 -9.09 0.23 11.03
N SER A 84 -9.81 1.12 10.37
CA SER A 84 -10.68 2.10 11.02
C SER A 84 -11.77 1.42 11.88
N PRO A 85 -12.04 1.90 13.11
CA PRO A 85 -12.93 1.22 14.07
C PRO A 85 -14.41 1.22 13.66
N ASN A 86 -14.82 2.16 12.82
CA ASN A 86 -16.12 2.17 12.14
C ASN A 86 -15.85 2.20 10.62
N PRO A 87 -15.61 1.04 9.99
CA PRO A 87 -15.04 1.00 8.65
C PRO A 87 -16.09 1.22 7.56
N GLY A 88 -15.72 2.01 6.56
CA GLY A 88 -16.16 1.80 5.18
C GLY A 88 -15.12 0.99 4.42
N TYR A 89 -15.51 0.39 3.30
CA TYR A 89 -14.59 -0.27 2.38
C TYR A 89 -14.48 0.57 1.12
N PHE A 90 -13.36 1.29 0.99
CA PHE A 90 -13.11 2.19 -0.14
C PHE A 90 -12.04 1.60 -1.05
N VAL A 91 -12.25 1.69 -2.35
CA VAL A 91 -11.24 1.32 -3.37
C VAL A 91 -10.91 2.57 -4.17
N TYR A 92 -9.62 2.84 -4.39
CA TYR A 92 -9.20 4.00 -5.16
C TYR A 92 -9.61 3.84 -6.64
N ASP A 93 -10.19 4.90 -7.20
CA ASP A 93 -10.61 5.03 -8.60
C ASP A 93 -9.49 5.66 -9.45
N ASP A 94 -8.35 4.97 -9.54
CA ASP A 94 -7.15 5.42 -10.26
C ASP A 94 -6.89 4.55 -11.50
N ASP A 95 -6.10 3.47 -11.36
CA ASP A 95 -5.88 2.52 -12.44
C ASP A 95 -7.03 1.48 -12.47
N PRO A 96 -7.76 1.34 -13.59
CA PRO A 96 -8.96 0.50 -13.65
C PRO A 96 -8.66 -0.99 -13.48
N THR A 97 -7.44 -1.45 -13.80
CA THR A 97 -7.07 -2.86 -13.63
C THR A 97 -6.83 -3.17 -12.15
N ILE A 98 -6.11 -2.29 -11.44
CA ILE A 98 -5.87 -2.40 -10.01
C ILE A 98 -7.19 -2.24 -9.23
N GLU A 99 -7.99 -1.24 -9.58
CA GLU A 99 -9.30 -1.00 -8.97
C GLU A 99 -10.20 -2.22 -9.08
N GLN A 100 -10.39 -2.76 -10.29
CA GLN A 100 -11.23 -3.93 -10.52
C GLN A 100 -10.73 -5.15 -9.73
N THR A 101 -9.42 -5.33 -9.62
CA THR A 101 -8.82 -6.42 -8.83
C THR A 101 -9.28 -6.38 -7.37
N PHE A 102 -9.32 -5.20 -6.76
CA PHE A 102 -9.82 -5.04 -5.39
C PHE A 102 -11.34 -5.18 -5.30
N LYS A 103 -12.08 -4.58 -6.23
CA LYS A 103 -13.55 -4.67 -6.27
C LYS A 103 -14.01 -6.12 -6.41
N ASP A 104 -13.34 -6.92 -7.25
CA ASP A 104 -13.63 -8.35 -7.42
C ASP A 104 -13.41 -9.12 -6.11
N TYR A 105 -12.32 -8.83 -5.39
CA TYR A 105 -12.07 -9.45 -4.09
C TYR A 105 -13.19 -9.16 -3.10
N TYR A 106 -13.60 -7.89 -2.95
CA TYR A 106 -14.68 -7.52 -2.03
C TYR A 106 -16.05 -8.07 -2.46
N ALA A 107 -16.35 -8.03 -3.75
CA ALA A 107 -17.57 -8.63 -4.30
C ALA A 107 -17.64 -10.14 -4.01
N SER A 108 -16.52 -10.87 -4.10
CA SER A 108 -16.45 -12.29 -3.74
C SER A 108 -16.75 -12.57 -2.26
N LYS A 109 -16.65 -11.54 -1.40
CA LYS A 109 -16.98 -11.59 0.03
C LYS A 109 -18.37 -11.03 0.34
N GLY A 110 -19.13 -10.59 -0.66
CA GLY A 110 -20.42 -9.91 -0.46
C GLY A 110 -20.28 -8.54 0.21
N ILE A 111 -19.11 -7.91 0.11
CA ILE A 111 -18.83 -6.60 0.68
C ILE A 111 -18.96 -5.55 -0.42
N SER A 112 -19.82 -4.55 -0.20
CA SER A 112 -19.90 -3.40 -1.10
C SER A 112 -18.71 -2.48 -0.86
N THR A 113 -18.09 -2.02 -1.95
CA THR A 113 -17.06 -0.98 -1.93
C THR A 113 -17.63 0.31 -2.49
N ALA A 114 -17.19 1.44 -1.92
CA ALA A 114 -17.39 2.76 -2.49
C ALA A 114 -16.12 3.23 -3.22
#